data_AF-A0A529LE69-F1
#
_entry.id   AF-A0A529LE69-F1
#
_cell.length_a   1.000
_cell.length_b   1.000
_cell.length_c   1.000
_cell.angle_alpha   90.00
_cell.angle_beta   90.00
_cell.angle_gamma   90.00
#
_symmetry.space_group_name_H-M   'P 1'
#
loop_
_entity.id
_entity.type
_entity.pdbx_description
1 polymer ?
#
loop_
_entity_poly.entity_id
_entity_poly.type
_entity_poly.pdbx_seq_one_letter_code
_entity_poly.pdbx_strand_id
1 'polypeptide(L)'
;VLSCDLTECELGEIEPGTAVGQLSTASYFESLASLENRIFKQRVAARFGTGRRVSSFFAGAYAAVKLCAEAITEANRDDPASVRGFLHARPRQTVLGPLAIDPRTN
;
A
#
# COMPACT_ATOMS: atom_id res chain seq x y z
N VAL A 1 8.39 2.25 22.87
CA VAL A 1 7.41 1.15 22.68
C VAL A 1 7.37 0.79 21.21
N LEU A 2 7.04 -0.45 20.86
CA LEU A 2 6.85 -0.89 19.47
C LEU A 2 5.36 -1.04 19.19
N SER A 3 4.87 -0.47 18.08
CA SER A 3 3.49 -0.62 17.62
C SER A 3 3.42 -1.15 16.19
N CYS A 4 2.43 -2.00 15.92
CA CYS A 4 2.13 -2.53 14.59
C CYS A 4 0.94 -1.81 13.92
N ASP A 5 0.21 -1.00 14.70
CA ASP A 5 -1.03 -0.36 14.25
C ASP A 5 -0.92 1.17 14.16
N LEU A 6 0.12 1.76 14.77
CA LEU A 6 0.37 3.21 14.71
C LEU A 6 0.92 3.59 13.33
N THR A 7 0.23 4.50 12.65
CA THR A 7 0.61 5.00 11.31
C THR A 7 0.89 6.50 11.34
N GLU A 8 1.29 7.05 10.19
CA GLU A 8 1.54 8.48 10.04
C GLU A 8 0.27 9.33 10.19
N CYS A 9 -0.92 8.74 9.97
CA CYS A 9 -2.19 9.44 10.08
C CYS A 9 -2.44 9.95 11.51
N GLU A 10 -2.08 9.16 12.52
CA GLU A 10 -2.34 9.48 13.93
C GLU A 10 -1.31 10.47 14.52
N LEU A 11 -0.17 10.71 13.85
CA LEU A 11 0.88 11.61 14.35
C LEU A 11 0.40 13.06 14.55
N GLY A 12 -0.71 13.46 13.92
CA GLY A 12 -1.31 14.80 14.13
C GLY A 12 -2.13 14.91 15.41
N GLU A 13 -2.52 13.77 16.00
CA GLU A 13 -3.32 13.67 17.23
C GLU A 13 -2.43 13.45 18.46
N ILE A 14 -1.15 13.12 18.24
CA ILE A 14 -0.13 12.96 19.28
C ILE A 14 0.51 14.33 19.55
N GLU A 15 0.71 14.64 20.83
CA GLU A 15 1.42 15.84 21.24
C GLU A 15 2.80 15.96 20.55
N PRO A 16 3.16 17.15 20.01
CA PRO A 16 4.44 17.33 19.32
C PRO A 16 5.64 16.91 20.18
N GLY A 17 6.52 16.08 19.63
CA GLY A 17 7.69 15.56 20.32
C GLY A 17 7.45 14.24 21.06
N THR A 18 6.21 13.91 21.43
CA THR A 18 5.90 12.69 22.20
C THR A 18 6.08 11.40 21.38
N ALA A 19 5.93 11.48 20.06
CA ALA A 19 6.20 10.36 19.15
C ALA A 19 7.70 10.08 18.94
N VAL A 20 8.60 10.97 19.37
CA VAL A 20 10.04 10.81 19.17
C VAL A 20 10.55 9.59 19.95
N GLY A 21 11.30 8.72 19.25
CA GLY A 21 11.83 7.48 19.83
C GLY A 21 10.83 6.33 19.91
N GLN A 22 9.58 6.51 19.49
CA GLN A 22 8.66 5.40 19.28
C GLN A 22 9.04 4.62 18.02
N LEU A 23 8.82 3.31 18.05
CA LEU A 23 9.06 2.43 16.92
C LEU A 23 7.71 1.98 16.35
N SER A 24 7.59 2.04 15.03
CA SER A 24 6.46 1.47 14.29
C SER A 24 6.97 0.48 13.25
N THR A 25 6.19 -0.58 13.02
CA THR A 25 6.42 -1.55 11.95
C THR A 25 5.24 -1.55 11.01
N ALA A 26 5.51 -1.41 9.71
CA ALA A 26 4.50 -1.41 8.68
C ALA A 26 5.06 -1.94 7.37
N SER A 27 4.17 -2.39 6.48
CA SER A 27 4.52 -2.78 5.11
C SER A 27 4.81 -1.59 4.19
N TYR A 28 4.56 -0.37 4.65
CA TYR A 28 4.77 0.87 3.92
C TYR A 28 4.88 2.04 4.88
N PHE A 29 5.73 3.01 4.52
CA PHE A 29 5.76 4.35 5.11
C PHE A 29 5.73 5.40 4.01
N GLU A 30 5.00 6.49 4.21
CA GLU A 30 4.89 7.56 3.21
C GLU A 30 6.20 8.33 2.97
N SER A 31 7.17 8.16 3.86
CA SER A 31 8.52 8.72 3.80
C SER A 31 9.47 7.93 2.89
N LEU A 32 9.06 6.77 2.35
CA LEU A 32 9.88 5.96 1.46
C LEU A 32 10.39 6.77 0.26
N ALA A 33 11.72 6.81 0.09
CA ALA A 33 12.40 7.65 -0.91
C ALA A 33 12.45 7.00 -2.32
N SER A 34 11.35 6.43 -2.80
CA SER A 34 11.26 5.82 -4.14
C SER A 34 10.51 6.71 -5.15
N LEU A 35 10.76 6.48 -6.44
CA LEU A 35 10.04 7.19 -7.51
C LEU A 35 8.56 6.79 -7.52
N GLU A 36 8.28 5.51 -7.32
CA GLU A 36 6.96 4.92 -7.25
C GLU A 36 6.14 5.55 -6.12
N ASN A 37 6.74 5.73 -4.95
CA ASN A 37 6.07 6.37 -3.82
C ASN A 37 5.76 7.84 -4.10
N ARG A 38 6.67 8.58 -4.74
CA ARG A 38 6.39 9.98 -5.15
C ARG A 38 5.22 10.07 -6.11
N ILE A 39 5.19 9.23 -7.14
CA ILE A 39 4.09 9.19 -8.12
C ILE A 39 2.76 8.82 -7.44
N PHE A 40 2.79 7.82 -6.56
CA PHE A 40 1.63 7.42 -5.79
C PHE A 40 1.09 8.56 -4.92
N LYS A 41 1.95 9.22 -4.14
CA LYS A 41 1.57 10.38 -3.31
C LYS A 41 1.02 11.53 -4.13
N GLN A 42 1.56 11.80 -5.32
CA GLN A 42 1.02 12.82 -6.22
C GLN A 42 -0.41 12.48 -6.66
N ARG A 43 -0.70 11.21 -6.99
CA ARG A 43 -2.07 10.76 -7.34
C ARG A 43 -3.03 10.88 -6.17
N VAL A 44 -2.60 10.48 -4.97
CA VAL A 44 -3.40 10.65 -3.74
C VAL A 44 -3.69 12.13 -3.50
N ALA A 45 -2.67 12.99 -3.55
CA ALA A 45 -2.81 14.42 -3.35
C ALA A 45 -3.75 15.07 -4.39
N ALA A 46 -3.65 14.67 -5.66
CA ALA A 46 -4.54 15.16 -6.71
C ALA A 46 -6.01 14.78 -6.46
N ARG A 47 -6.27 13.63 -5.82
CA ARG A 47 -7.62 13.11 -5.59
C ARG A 47 -8.24 13.52 -4.25
N PHE A 48 -7.42 13.70 -3.22
CA PHE A 48 -7.85 13.88 -1.83
C PHE A 48 -7.28 15.13 -1.14
N GLY A 49 -6.45 15.92 -1.85
CA GLY A 49 -5.79 17.12 -1.32
C GLY A 49 -4.38 16.87 -0.79
N THR A 50 -3.55 17.92 -0.80
CA THR A 50 -2.12 17.86 -0.48
C THR A 50 -1.80 17.56 0.98
N GLY A 51 -2.75 17.78 1.90
CA GLY A 51 -2.60 17.50 3.33
C GLY A 51 -2.85 16.04 3.74
N ARG A 52 -3.29 15.18 2.81
CA ARG A 52 -3.64 13.80 3.13
C ARG A 52 -2.38 12.95 3.35
N ARG A 53 -2.12 12.58 4.60
CA ARG A 53 -1.16 11.52 4.96
C ARG A 53 -1.65 10.16 4.48
N VAL A 54 -0.71 9.28 4.16
CA VAL A 54 -0.99 7.94 3.64
C VAL A 54 -0.45 6.89 4.60
N SER A 55 -1.35 6.07 5.15
CA SER A 55 -0.98 4.94 6.01
C SER A 55 -0.63 3.71 5.20
N SER A 56 0.02 2.75 5.85
CA SER A 56 0.23 1.39 5.35
C SER A 56 -1.07 0.68 4.96
N PHE A 57 -2.16 0.90 5.71
CA PHE A 57 -3.48 0.36 5.38
C PHE A 57 -4.00 0.91 4.05
N PHE A 58 -3.88 2.22 3.83
CA PHE A 58 -4.31 2.84 2.57
C PHE A 58 -3.45 2.33 1.40
N ALA A 59 -2.13 2.26 1.58
CA ALA A 59 -1.21 1.76 0.56
C ALA A 59 -1.48 0.29 0.22
N GLY A 60 -1.79 -0.54 1.22
CA GLY A 60 -2.16 -1.94 1.04
C GLY A 60 -3.47 -2.12 0.28
N ALA A 61 -4.52 -1.40 0.68
CA ALA A 61 -5.81 -1.43 -0.02
C ALA A 61 -5.68 -0.93 -1.47
N TYR A 62 -4.91 0.15 -1.70
CA TYR A 62 -4.62 0.65 -3.04
C TYR A 62 -3.91 -0.39 -3.89
N ALA A 63 -2.88 -1.05 -3.36
CA ALA A 63 -2.14 -2.10 -4.06
C ALA A 63 -3.06 -3.27 -4.43
N ALA A 64 -3.89 -3.75 -3.49
CA ALA A 64 -4.82 -4.85 -3.73
C ALA A 64 -5.82 -4.53 -4.85
N VAL A 65 -6.46 -3.36 -4.81
CA VAL A 65 -7.44 -2.93 -5.83
C VAL A 65 -6.76 -2.75 -7.19
N LYS A 66 -5.57 -2.12 -7.23
CA LYS A 66 -4.80 -1.94 -8.47
C LYS A 66 -4.44 -3.28 -9.10
N LEU A 67 -3.96 -4.23 -8.31
CA LEU A 67 -3.61 -5.57 -8.79
C LEU A 67 -4.84 -6.34 -9.30
N CYS A 68 -5.97 -6.23 -8.62
CA CYS A 68 -7.23 -6.82 -9.07
C CYS A 68 -7.65 -6.24 -10.43
N ALA A 69 -7.63 -4.91 -10.58
CA ALA A 69 -7.97 -4.25 -11.83
C ALA A 69 -7.02 -4.65 -12.98
N GLU A 70 -5.71 -4.72 -12.71
CA GLU A 70 -4.71 -5.19 -13.69
C GLU A 70 -4.96 -6.64 -14.10
N ALA A 71 -5.27 -7.51 -13.15
CA ALA A 71 -5.57 -8.91 -13.41
C ALA A 71 -6.81 -9.10 -14.26
N ILE A 72 -7.90 -8.37 -13.96
CA ILE A 72 -9.14 -8.40 -14.74
C ILE A 72 -8.88 -7.92 -16.18
N THR A 73 -8.14 -6.82 -16.31
CA THR A 73 -7.81 -6.24 -17.62
C THR A 73 -6.98 -7.20 -18.46
N GLU A 74 -5.93 -7.80 -17.88
CA GLU A 74 -5.06 -8.72 -18.61
C GLU A 74 -5.77 -10.05 -18.94
N ALA A 75 -6.51 -10.61 -17.99
CA ALA A 75 -7.22 -11.87 -18.20
C ALA A 75 -8.39 -11.71 -19.18
N ASN A 76 -8.83 -10.47 -19.41
CA ASN A 76 -10.08 -10.11 -20.10
C ASN A 76 -11.30 -10.85 -19.50
N ARG A 77 -11.25 -11.09 -18.19
CA ARG A 77 -12.21 -11.87 -17.39
C ARG A 77 -12.14 -11.41 -15.94
N ASP A 78 -13.26 -11.38 -15.25
CA ASP A 78 -13.35 -10.99 -13.83
C ASP A 78 -13.62 -12.17 -12.88
N ASP A 79 -13.67 -13.40 -13.41
CA ASP A 79 -13.87 -14.57 -12.57
C ASP A 79 -12.68 -14.78 -11.60
N PRO A 80 -12.93 -15.19 -10.34
CA PRO A 80 -11.88 -15.29 -9.33
C PRO A 80 -10.72 -16.21 -9.68
N ALA A 81 -10.98 -17.29 -10.43
CA ALA A 81 -9.94 -18.26 -10.80
C ALA A 81 -8.94 -17.62 -11.77
N SER A 82 -9.43 -16.84 -12.73
CA SER A 82 -8.63 -16.12 -13.70
C SER A 82 -7.80 -15.00 -13.07
N VAL A 83 -8.42 -14.22 -12.19
CA VAL A 83 -7.74 -13.16 -11.43
C VAL A 83 -6.62 -13.76 -10.57
N ARG A 84 -6.91 -14.82 -9.80
CA ARG A 84 -5.90 -15.50 -8.97
C ARG A 84 -4.80 -16.13 -9.82
N GLY A 85 -5.16 -16.76 -10.94
CA GLY A 85 -4.19 -17.33 -11.88
C GLY A 85 -3.17 -16.30 -12.37
N PHE A 86 -3.64 -15.09 -12.75
CA PHE A 86 -2.75 -14.00 -13.11
C PHE A 86 -1.89 -13.55 -11.93
N LEU A 87 -2.48 -13.35 -10.75
CA LEU A 87 -1.77 -12.84 -9.57
C LEU A 87 -0.69 -13.81 -9.06
N HIS A 88 -0.93 -15.13 -9.11
CA HIS A 88 0.02 -16.15 -8.67
C HIS A 88 1.16 -16.39 -9.67
N ALA A 89 1.00 -16.02 -10.94
CA ALA A 89 1.94 -16.38 -12.00
C ALA A 89 3.36 -15.79 -11.80
N ARG A 90 3.46 -14.60 -11.21
CA ARG A 90 4.74 -13.92 -10.93
C ARG A 90 4.55 -12.74 -9.97
N PRO A 91 5.61 -12.30 -9.27
CA PRO A 91 5.58 -11.08 -8.48
C PRO A 91 5.16 -9.86 -9.31
N ARG A 92 4.47 -8.92 -8.67
CA ARG A 92 3.91 -7.71 -9.30
C ARG A 92 4.47 -6.46 -8.63
N GLN A 93 4.75 -5.43 -9.42
CA GLN A 93 5.26 -4.19 -8.88
C GLN A 93 4.12 -3.37 -8.25
N THR A 94 4.27 -3.05 -6.98
CA THR A 94 3.30 -2.25 -6.22
C THR A 94 3.98 -1.09 -5.51
N VAL A 95 3.18 -0.25 -4.85
CA VAL A 95 3.71 0.80 -3.96
C VAL A 95 4.41 0.21 -2.71
N LEU A 96 4.10 -1.04 -2.36
CA LEU A 96 4.76 -1.79 -1.28
C LEU A 96 6.09 -2.42 -1.74
N GLY A 97 6.48 -2.20 -3.01
CA GLY A 97 7.55 -2.94 -3.68
C GLY A 97 7.03 -4.18 -4.44
N PRO A 98 7.94 -5.08 -4.87
CA PRO A 98 7.56 -6.34 -5.51
C PRO A 98 6.72 -7.22 -4.56
N LEU A 99 5.47 -7.50 -4.94
CA LEU A 99 4.53 -8.32 -4.18
C LEU A 99 4.33 -9.68 -4.87
N ALA A 100 4.63 -10.77 -4.17
CA ALA A 100 4.27 -12.12 -4.58
C ALA A 100 3.10 -12.62 -3.73
N ILE A 101 2.14 -13.30 -4.36
CA ILE A 101 1.00 -13.92 -3.68
C ILE A 101 1.18 -15.43 -3.76
N ASP A 102 1.30 -16.08 -2.61
CA ASP A 102 1.50 -17.54 -2.54
C ASP A 102 0.18 -18.28 -2.84
N PRO A 103 0.14 -19.12 -3.89
CA PRO A 103 -1.06 -19.86 -4.26
C PRO A 103 -1.54 -20.87 -3.21
N ARG A 104 -0.72 -21.23 -2.23
CA ARG A 104 -1.05 -22.21 -1.17
C ARG A 104 -1.76 -21.59 0.02
N THR A 105 -1.51 -20.31 0.31
CA THR A 105 -1.98 -19.64 1.53
C THR A 105 -2.89 -18.43 1.27
N ASN A 106 -3.17 -18.12 0.00
CA ASN A 106 -4.16 -17.13 -0.44
C ASN A 106 -5.45 -17.80 -0.89
#